data_AF-A0A1G2XYT6-F1
#
_entry.id   AF-A0A1G2XYT6-F1
#
_cell.length_a   1.000
_cell.length_b   1.000
_cell.length_c   1.000
_cell.angle_alpha   90.00
_cell.angle_beta   90.00
_cell.angle_gamma   90.00
#
_symmetry.space_group_name_H-M   'P 1'
#
loop_
_entity.id
_entity.type
_entity.pdbx_description
1 polymer ?
#
loop_
_entity_poly.entity_id
_entity_poly.type
_entity_poly.pdbx_seq_one_letter_code
_entity_poly.pdbx_strand_id
1 'polypeptide(L)'
;MEYRKVYKPKPENQNERKIILALNQPLTAKQIAAKTGIPKDTCSHLMPKFIRNHLAICLNPIAGNTRVYWLTEHGKKCREELCIESNLRYTEFTLPNLNWELYGWICFNQRSVVLRALTEPMQPSQIRRRKNSFFFH
;
A
#
# COMPACT_ATOMS: atom_id res chain seq x y z
N MET A 1 16.58 -38.88 2.67
CA MET A 1 16.07 -37.62 3.25
C MET A 1 15.35 -36.87 2.14
N GLU A 2 14.02 -36.97 2.11
CA GLU A 2 13.20 -36.36 1.07
C GLU A 2 13.18 -34.84 1.29
N TYR A 3 13.78 -34.08 0.38
CA TYR A 3 13.65 -32.63 0.37
C TYR A 3 12.18 -32.30 0.09
N ARG A 4 11.37 -32.09 1.14
CA ARG A 4 10.05 -31.46 0.99
C ARG A 4 10.29 -30.11 0.32
N LYS A 5 9.92 -29.99 -0.95
CA LYS A 5 9.86 -28.70 -1.66
C LYS A 5 9.05 -27.77 -0.76
N VAL A 6 9.71 -26.79 -0.15
CA VAL A 6 9.04 -25.76 0.64
C VAL A 6 8.15 -25.01 -0.35
N TYR A 7 6.87 -25.35 -0.37
CA TYR A 7 5.90 -24.72 -1.25
C TYR A 7 5.82 -23.25 -0.86
N LYS A 8 6.29 -22.38 -1.75
CA LYS A 8 6.21 -20.94 -1.57
C LYS A 8 4.92 -20.47 -2.22
N PRO A 9 3.92 -20.03 -1.45
CA PRO A 9 2.67 -19.55 -2.02
C PRO A 9 2.93 -18.35 -2.95
N LYS A 10 2.23 -18.35 -4.09
CA LYS A 10 2.30 -17.33 -5.14
C LYS A 10 0.89 -16.77 -5.41
N PRO A 11 0.76 -15.56 -5.97
CA PRO A 11 -0.54 -15.03 -6.39
C PRO A 11 -1.15 -15.89 -7.50
N GLU A 12 -2.39 -16.33 -7.32
CA GLU A 12 -3.03 -17.34 -8.17
C GLU A 12 -3.83 -16.72 -9.31
N ASN A 13 -4.60 -15.68 -9.01
CA ASN A 13 -5.51 -15.03 -9.96
C ASN A 13 -4.99 -13.66 -10.43
N GLN A 14 -5.63 -13.14 -11.47
CA GLN A 14 -5.23 -11.87 -12.09
C GLN A 14 -5.32 -10.68 -11.14
N ASN A 15 -6.31 -10.65 -10.24
CA ASN A 15 -6.44 -9.57 -9.26
C ASN A 15 -5.29 -9.59 -8.25
N GLU A 16 -4.92 -10.76 -7.77
CA GLU A 16 -3.81 -10.91 -6.85
C GLU A 16 -2.49 -10.47 -7.49
N ARG A 17 -2.24 -10.91 -8.73
CA ARG A 17 -1.07 -10.51 -9.51
C ARG A 17 -1.01 -8.99 -9.70
N LYS A 18 -2.13 -8.35 -10.07
CA LYS A 18 -2.24 -6.89 -10.21
C LYS A 18 -1.90 -6.15 -8.92
N ILE A 19 -2.36 -6.65 -7.76
CA ILE A 19 -2.07 -6.00 -6.48
C ILE A 19 -0.59 -6.11 -6.12
N ILE A 20 0.02 -7.30 -6.29
CA ILE A 20 1.46 -7.49 -6.03
C ILE A 20 2.29 -6.55 -6.92
N LEU A 21 1.94 -6.42 -8.20
CA LEU A 21 2.61 -5.49 -9.13
C LEU A 21 2.46 -4.02 -8.69
N ALA A 22 1.30 -3.63 -8.16
CA ALA A 22 1.00 -2.27 -7.72
C ALA A 22 1.72 -1.83 -6.44
N LEU A 23 2.13 -2.78 -5.58
CA LEU A 23 2.82 -2.56 -4.31
C LEU A 23 4.32 -2.27 -4.51
N ASN A 24 4.63 -1.22 -5.27
CA ASN A 24 5.98 -0.67 -5.43
C ASN A 24 6.34 0.39 -4.37
N GLN A 25 5.36 0.80 -3.57
CA GLN A 25 5.51 1.63 -2.37
C GLN A 25 4.50 1.14 -1.31
N PRO A 26 4.61 1.58 -0.05
CA PRO A 26 3.59 1.32 0.95
C PRO A 26 2.24 1.94 0.55
N LEU A 27 1.17 1.14 0.55
CA LEU A 27 -0.15 1.56 0.07
C LEU A 27 -1.29 1.08 0.97
N THR A 28 -2.31 1.92 1.13
CA THR A 28 -3.60 1.51 1.69
C THR A 28 -4.45 0.76 0.66
N ALA A 29 -5.43 -0.04 1.10
CA ALA A 29 -6.37 -0.72 0.20
C ALA A 29 -7.09 0.25 -0.76
N LYS A 30 -7.40 1.47 -0.31
CA LYS A 30 -7.97 2.54 -1.15
C LYS A 30 -7.00 2.96 -2.26
N GLN A 31 -5.72 3.11 -1.95
CA GLN A 31 -4.72 3.47 -2.95
C GLN A 31 -4.42 2.31 -3.92
N ILE A 32 -4.43 1.07 -3.42
CA ILE A 32 -4.32 -0.13 -4.27
C ILE A 32 -5.47 -0.15 -5.27
N ALA A 33 -6.71 0.01 -4.80
CA ALA A 33 -7.90 0.05 -5.65
C ALA A 33 -7.81 1.12 -6.74
N ALA A 34 -7.38 2.33 -6.39
CA ALA A 34 -7.18 3.41 -7.36
C ALA A 34 -6.10 3.09 -8.41
N LYS A 35 -5.03 2.37 -8.02
CA LYS A 35 -3.95 1.97 -8.95
C LYS A 35 -4.33 0.79 -9.85
N THR A 36 -5.13 -0.15 -9.36
CA THR A 36 -5.39 -1.42 -10.07
C THR A 36 -6.75 -1.47 -10.77
N GLY A 37 -7.66 -0.55 -10.43
CA GLY A 37 -9.07 -0.60 -10.82
C GLY A 37 -9.88 -1.68 -10.08
N ILE A 38 -9.29 -2.40 -9.13
CA ILE A 38 -9.98 -3.43 -8.34
C ILE A 38 -10.78 -2.74 -7.22
N PRO A 39 -12.02 -3.15 -6.93
CA PRO A 39 -12.79 -2.55 -5.84
C PRO A 39 -12.04 -2.58 -4.50
N LYS A 40 -12.16 -1.49 -3.72
CA LYS A 40 -11.49 -1.33 -2.43
C LYS A 40 -11.77 -2.50 -1.47
N ASP A 41 -13.01 -2.98 -1.44
CA ASP A 41 -13.40 -4.06 -0.53
C ASP A 41 -12.77 -5.38 -0.93
N THR A 42 -12.69 -5.66 -2.25
CA THR A 42 -11.94 -6.80 -2.78
C THR A 42 -10.45 -6.70 -2.43
N CYS A 43 -9.83 -5.53 -2.63
CA CYS A 43 -8.43 -5.32 -2.21
C CYS A 43 -8.25 -5.59 -0.71
N SER A 44 -9.13 -5.04 0.13
CA SER A 44 -9.10 -5.21 1.59
C SER A 44 -9.27 -6.67 2.01
N HIS A 45 -10.12 -7.41 1.31
CA HIS A 45 -10.35 -8.84 1.55
C HIS A 45 -9.15 -9.72 1.14
N LEU A 46 -8.41 -9.34 0.10
CA LEU A 46 -7.22 -10.07 -0.35
C LEU A 46 -5.98 -9.85 0.54
N MET A 47 -5.90 -8.72 1.26
CA MET A 47 -4.71 -8.42 2.10
C MET A 47 -4.45 -9.47 3.21
N PRO A 48 -5.45 -9.95 3.97
CA PRO A 48 -5.25 -11.07 4.90
C PRO A 48 -4.68 -12.33 4.25
N LYS A 49 -5.09 -12.66 3.01
CA LYS A 49 -4.53 -13.81 2.27
C LYS A 49 -3.04 -13.60 2.02
N PHE A 50 -2.64 -12.41 1.58
CA PHE A 50 -1.22 -12.10 1.34
C PHE A 50 -0.38 -12.09 2.62
N ILE A 51 -0.93 -11.63 3.74
CA ILE A 51 -0.23 -11.66 5.03
C ILE A 51 -0.01 -13.10 5.49
N ARG A 52 -1.05 -13.94 5.44
CA ARG A 52 -0.93 -15.38 5.77
C ARG A 52 0.07 -16.11 4.88
N ASN A 53 0.14 -15.74 3.61
CA ASN A 53 1.07 -16.31 2.64
C ASN A 53 2.47 -15.65 2.68
N HIS A 54 2.73 -14.77 3.65
CA HIS A 54 3.99 -14.03 3.78
C HIS A 54 4.38 -13.24 2.51
N LEU A 55 3.42 -12.81 1.70
CA LEU A 55 3.64 -11.96 0.52
C LEU A 55 3.61 -10.47 0.88
N ALA A 56 2.86 -10.10 1.91
CA ALA A 56 2.74 -8.72 2.36
C ALA A 56 2.72 -8.63 3.89
N ILE A 57 2.98 -7.43 4.41
CA ILE A 57 2.87 -7.08 5.83
C ILE A 57 2.01 -5.83 5.99
N CYS A 58 1.32 -5.74 7.13
CA CYS A 58 0.61 -4.53 7.55
C CYS A 58 1.55 -3.69 8.42
N LEU A 59 1.88 -2.48 8.00
CA LEU A 59 2.84 -1.60 8.68
C LEU A 59 2.25 -0.88 9.90
N ASN A 60 0.93 -0.80 9.98
CA ASN A 60 0.17 -0.16 11.07
C ASN A 60 -1.04 -1.03 11.46
N PRO A 61 -0.82 -2.18 12.13
CA PRO A 61 -1.88 -3.17 12.36
C PRO A 61 -3.02 -2.67 13.26
N ILE A 62 -2.77 -1.65 14.09
CA ILE A 62 -3.77 -1.06 14.99
C ILE A 62 -4.84 -0.28 14.20
N ALA A 63 -4.47 0.24 13.02
CA ALA A 63 -5.40 0.95 12.15
C ALA A 63 -6.54 0.03 11.67
N GLY A 64 -7.77 0.57 11.61
CA GLY A 64 -8.92 -0.12 11.03
C GLY A 64 -8.97 0.05 9.50
N ASN A 65 -9.54 1.16 9.05
CA ASN A 65 -9.79 1.43 7.62
C ASN A 65 -8.58 1.99 6.85
N THR A 66 -7.46 2.19 7.53
CA THR A 66 -6.30 2.97 7.04
C THR A 66 -5.01 2.18 7.13
N ARG A 67 -5.13 0.85 7.17
CA ARG A 67 -3.99 -0.07 7.10
C ARG A 67 -3.20 0.16 5.82
N VAL A 68 -1.89 0.20 5.99
CA VAL A 68 -0.87 0.41 4.98
C VAL A 68 -0.13 -0.91 4.82
N TYR A 69 -0.05 -1.37 3.59
CA TYR A 69 0.51 -2.66 3.23
C TYR A 69 1.81 -2.48 2.46
N TRP A 70 2.73 -3.42 2.67
CA TRP A 70 4.03 -3.47 2.01
C TRP A 70 4.42 -4.92 1.68
N LEU A 71 5.28 -5.11 0.67
CA LEU A 71 5.78 -6.43 0.31
C LEU A 71 6.87 -6.88 1.29
N THR A 72 6.82 -8.15 1.68
CA THR A 72 7.95 -8.83 2.34
C THR A 72 9.06 -9.12 1.33
N GLU A 73 10.20 -9.63 1.79
CA GLU A 73 11.23 -10.16 0.89
C GLU A 73 10.71 -11.28 -0.03
N HIS A 74 9.82 -12.13 0.47
CA HIS A 74 9.16 -13.15 -0.36
C HIS A 74 8.21 -12.53 -1.39
N GLY A 75 7.40 -11.55 -0.98
CA GLY A 75 6.53 -10.81 -1.89
C GLY A 75 7.28 -10.02 -2.97
N LYS A 76 8.44 -9.44 -2.64
CA LYS A 76 9.32 -8.76 -3.59
C LYS A 76 9.83 -9.71 -4.67
N LYS A 77 10.27 -10.91 -4.30
CA LYS A 77 10.67 -11.96 -5.26
C LYS A 77 9.52 -12.36 -6.16
N CYS A 78 8.32 -12.58 -5.61
CA CYS A 78 7.14 -12.85 -6.43
C CYS A 78 6.81 -11.70 -7.39
N ARG A 79 6.97 -10.44 -6.96
CA ARG A 79 6.78 -9.28 -7.83
C ARG A 79 7.81 -9.23 -8.96
N GLU A 80 9.08 -9.52 -8.66
CA GLU A 80 10.15 -9.58 -9.66
C GLU A 80 9.84 -10.63 -10.74
N GLU A 81 9.48 -11.85 -10.33
CA GLU A 81 9.03 -12.91 -11.24
C GLU A 81 7.87 -12.44 -12.12
N LEU A 82 6.85 -11.82 -11.52
CA LEU A 82 5.68 -11.29 -12.26
C LEU A 82 6.05 -10.17 -13.24
N CYS A 83 7.01 -9.31 -12.89
CA CYS A 83 7.52 -8.29 -13.80
C CYS A 83 8.17 -8.92 -15.02
N ILE A 84 9.02 -9.94 -14.82
CA ILE A 84 9.67 -10.68 -15.91
C ILE A 84 8.62 -11.36 -16.80
N GLU A 85 7.67 -12.10 -16.20
CA GLU A 85 6.58 -12.77 -16.94
C GLU A 85 5.72 -11.79 -17.75
N SER A 86 5.54 -10.57 -17.26
CA SER A 86 4.72 -9.54 -17.90
C SER A 86 5.52 -8.59 -18.80
N ASN A 87 6.81 -8.85 -19.01
CA ASN A 87 7.75 -7.98 -19.73
C ASN A 87 7.75 -6.52 -19.21
N LEU A 88 7.64 -6.35 -17.89
CA LEU A 88 7.68 -5.07 -17.20
C LEU A 88 9.06 -4.86 -16.57
N ARG A 89 9.53 -3.60 -16.56
CA ARG A 89 10.78 -3.25 -15.87
C ARG A 89 10.61 -3.42 -14.36
N TYR A 90 11.40 -4.30 -13.77
CA TYR A 90 11.54 -4.37 -12.33
C TYR A 90 12.35 -3.17 -11.83
N THR A 91 11.97 -2.65 -10.68
CA THR A 91 12.71 -1.62 -9.96
C THR A 91 12.69 -2.02 -8.50
N GLU A 92 13.85 -1.93 -7.87
CA GLU A 92 14.00 -2.21 -6.46
C GLU A 92 13.55 -1.00 -5.64
N PHE A 93 12.89 -1.26 -4.51
CA PHE A 93 12.35 -0.22 -3.64
C PHE A 93 12.66 -0.56 -2.19
N THR A 94 13.10 0.44 -1.44
CA THR A 94 13.34 0.34 -0.01
C THR A 94 12.13 0.84 0.76
N LEU A 95 11.85 0.21 1.91
CA LEU A 95 10.82 0.70 2.81
C LEU A 95 11.36 1.96 3.51
N PRO A 96 10.67 3.12 3.40
CA PRO A 96 11.10 4.32 4.11
C PRO A 96 11.08 4.09 5.63
N ASN A 97 12.07 4.65 6.33
CA ASN A 97 12.05 4.69 7.80
C ASN A 97 11.08 5.78 8.26
N LEU A 98 9.81 5.41 8.50
CA LEU A 98 8.73 6.31 8.86
C LEU A 98 7.87 5.71 9.97
N ASN A 99 7.26 6.55 10.81
CA ASN A 99 6.19 6.11 11.71
C ASN A 99 4.89 5.86 10.90
N TRP A 100 4.63 4.58 10.60
CA TRP A 100 3.51 4.16 9.76
C TRP A 100 2.14 4.30 10.43
N GLU A 101 2.07 4.24 11.76
CA GLU A 101 0.84 4.53 12.51
C GLU A 101 0.44 6.00 12.30
N LEU A 102 1.40 6.92 12.48
CA LEU A 102 1.18 8.35 12.22
C LEU A 102 0.85 8.61 10.75
N TYR A 103 1.55 7.97 9.81
CA TYR A 103 1.28 8.11 8.38
C TYR A 103 -0.14 7.67 8.01
N GLY A 104 -0.57 6.50 8.51
CA GLY A 104 -1.93 5.98 8.27
C GLY A 104 -3.00 6.91 8.82
N TRP A 105 -2.80 7.47 10.01
CA TRP A 105 -3.68 8.46 10.61
C TRP A 105 -3.75 9.78 9.80
N ILE A 106 -2.59 10.31 9.39
CA ILE A 106 -2.49 11.53 8.55
C ILE A 106 -3.20 11.32 7.21
N CYS A 107 -2.94 10.20 6.53
CA CYS A 107 -3.53 9.88 5.23
C CYS A 107 -5.06 9.77 5.27
N PHE A 108 -5.63 9.46 6.44
CA PHE A 108 -7.07 9.40 6.64
C PHE A 108 -7.67 10.77 6.94
N ASN A 109 -7.12 11.47 7.92
CA ASN A 109 -7.74 12.68 8.47
C ASN A 109 -7.31 13.97 7.78
N GLN A 110 -6.11 14.01 7.23
CA GLN A 110 -5.44 15.26 6.85
C GLN A 110 -4.69 15.18 5.52
N ARG A 111 -4.95 14.20 4.66
CA ARG A 111 -4.24 14.03 3.37
C ARG A 111 -4.20 15.31 2.54
N SER A 112 -5.31 16.04 2.43
CA SER A 112 -5.38 17.33 1.71
C SER A 112 -4.59 18.44 2.40
N VAL A 113 -4.56 18.46 3.73
CA VAL A 113 -3.82 19.43 4.53
C VAL A 113 -2.31 19.21 4.43
N VAL A 114 -1.87 17.95 4.53
CA VAL A 114 -0.45 17.58 4.46
C VAL A 114 0.09 17.73 3.05
N LEU A 115 -0.65 17.33 2.01
CA LEU A 115 -0.23 17.58 0.62
C LEU A 115 -0.08 19.08 0.30
N ARG A 116 -0.94 19.92 0.87
CA ARG A 116 -0.80 21.38 0.76
C ARG A 116 0.43 21.88 1.53
N ALA A 117 0.65 21.42 2.76
CA ALA A 117 1.80 21.86 3.58
C ALA A 117 3.17 21.37 3.05
N LEU A 118 3.20 20.29 2.27
CA LEU A 118 4.40 19.76 1.63
C LEU A 118 4.72 20.41 0.28
N THR A 119 3.74 21.06 -0.35
CA THR A 119 3.96 21.81 -1.61
C THR A 119 4.42 23.24 -1.32
N GLU A 120 4.00 23.82 -0.20
CA GLU A 120 4.48 25.12 0.30
C GLU A 120 4.48 25.12 1.84
N PRO A 121 5.52 25.67 2.51
CA PRO A 121 5.54 25.76 3.96
C PRO A 121 4.36 26.62 4.45
N MET A 122 3.48 26.01 5.24
CA MET A 122 2.29 26.68 5.78
C MET A 122 2.25 26.63 7.30
N GLN A 123 1.83 27.75 7.89
CA GLN A 123 1.58 27.91 9.31
C GLN A 123 0.29 27.18 9.73
N PRO A 124 0.19 26.67 10.98
CA PRO A 124 -1.01 25.99 11.48
C PRO A 124 -2.31 26.81 11.33
N SER A 125 -2.23 28.14 11.40
CA SER A 125 -3.35 29.06 11.18
C SER A 125 -3.83 29.05 9.72
N GLN A 126 -2.91 28.99 8.76
CA GLN A 126 -3.21 28.91 7.32
C GLN A 126 -3.86 27.57 6.95
N ILE A 127 -3.39 26.49 7.57
CA ILE A 127 -4.00 25.15 7.46
C ILE A 127 -5.46 25.16 7.92
N ARG A 128 -5.76 25.75 9.09
CA ARG A 128 -7.12 25.82 9.65
C ARG A 128 -8.06 26.65 8.79
N ARG A 129 -7.62 27.82 8.30
CA ARG A 129 -8.45 28.70 7.44
C ARG A 129 -8.84 28.06 6.11
N ARG A 130 -7.91 27.35 5.46
CA ARG A 130 -8.17 26.66 4.18
C ARG A 130 -9.10 25.45 4.29
N LYS A 131 -9.28 24.87 5.48
CA LYS A 131 -10.25 23.78 5.71
C LYS A 131 -11.70 24.28 5.65
N ASN A 132 -11.96 25.50 6.11
CA ASN A 132 -13.32 26.05 6.25
C ASN A 132 -13.85 26.75 4.98
N SER A 133 -12.97 27.15 4.07
CA SER A 133 -13.34 27.87 2.84
C SER A 133 -13.92 26.97 1.73
N PHE A 134 -13.90 25.64 1.87
CA PHE A 134 -14.25 24.69 0.79
C PHE A 134 -15.38 23.72 1.17
N PHE A 135 -16.09 23.94 2.28
CA PHE A 135 -17.34 23.23 2.60
C PHE A 135 -18.59 23.91 1.99
N PHE A 136 -18.40 25.02 1.28
CA PHE A 136 -19.40 25.62 0.40
C PHE A 136 -18.78 25.75 -0.99
N HIS A 137 -19.01 24.73 -1.83
CA HIS A 137 -19.12 24.73 -3.30
C HIS A 137 -19.05 23.27 -3.76
#